data_AF-A0A9D1UA89-F1
#
_entry.id   AF-A0A9D1UA89-F1
#
_cell.length_a   1.000
_cell.length_b   1.000
_cell.length_c   1.000
_cell.angle_alpha   90.00
_cell.angle_beta   90.00
_cell.angle_gamma   90.00
#
_symmetry.space_group_name_H-M   'P 1'
#
loop_
_entity.id
_entity.type
_entity.pdbx_description
1 polymer ?
#
loop_
_entity_poly.entity_id
_entity_poly.type
_entity_poly.pdbx_seq_one_letter_code
_entity_poly.pdbx_strand_id
1 'polypeptide(L)'
;MGRKILIAIFWLAVWHGLALWVDNPILLVTPTQALWRLWELLPRADFWCSVGASLLRISGGFFLGTALGLFLAGASYKSRLLEEVLSPVMTLLKAIPVASFAVILLIWWGSSALAAAISFLVVFPNLYVQTLEGLRAADQKLLEMGRVFGLPFWNRFFYIYRPALKPFVYGAMKISLGMSWKSGVAAEVIGIPDFSIGERLYLSKINLDTAGVFAWTAVVILLSVVFERAVLFLLSLFFRWEPSCRRSALKKESGTEGRLLLSGVSKSYGELSVIKNLSASYGPGEQVLLQSPSGSGKTTLLFLLCGLEQPDEGSILRQGNCSMVFQEDRLCEDYSAVKNVELVTGDRECAKRALRELLEEEALYKPCRELSGGMKRRVALVRALEADSRILLLDEPFTGMDVQTRERAREYVEKRRKGRLLVMATHMY
;
A
#
# COMPACT_ATOMS: atom_id res chain seq x y z
N MET A 1 -0.05 16.12 -28.73
CA MET A 1 0.33 14.95 -29.55
C MET A 1 1.48 15.29 -30.52
N GLY A 2 1.43 16.42 -31.22
CA GLY A 2 2.48 16.85 -32.17
C GLY A 2 3.92 16.91 -31.64
N ARG A 3 4.15 17.43 -30.42
CA ARG A 3 5.52 17.53 -29.85
C ARG A 3 6.23 16.18 -29.67
N LYS A 4 5.52 15.13 -29.25
CA LYS A 4 6.11 13.79 -29.07
C LYS A 4 6.45 13.14 -30.40
N ILE A 5 5.60 13.34 -31.41
CA ILE A 5 5.82 12.83 -32.77
C ILE A 5 7.02 13.55 -33.40
N LEU A 6 7.12 14.88 -33.25
CA LEU A 6 8.25 15.65 -33.75
C LEU A 6 9.59 15.19 -33.13
N ILE A 7 9.60 14.93 -31.82
CA ILE A 7 10.78 14.40 -31.12
C ILE A 7 11.16 13.00 -31.65
N ALA A 8 10.19 12.13 -31.91
CA ALA A 8 10.45 10.82 -32.48
C ALA A 8 11.01 10.91 -33.91
N ILE A 9 10.44 11.78 -34.76
CA ILE A 9 10.93 12.03 -36.13
C ILE A 9 12.35 12.58 -36.09
N PHE A 10 12.64 13.52 -35.18
CA PHE A 10 13.99 14.07 -34.99
C PHE A 10 15.00 12.96 -34.70
N TRP A 11 14.74 12.07 -33.73
CA TRP A 11 15.65 10.98 -33.41
C TRP A 11 15.78 9.94 -34.53
N LEU A 12 14.72 9.68 -35.30
CA LEU A 12 14.80 8.83 -36.49
C LEU A 12 15.63 9.48 -37.60
N ALA A 13 15.55 10.79 -37.79
CA ALA A 13 16.37 11.53 -38.75
C ALA A 13 17.84 11.54 -38.33
N VAL A 14 18.14 11.68 -37.03
CA VAL A 14 19.50 11.56 -36.48
C VAL A 14 20.07 10.16 -36.74
N TRP A 15 19.31 9.10 -36.43
CA TRP A 15 19.76 7.72 -36.71
C TRP A 15 19.97 7.49 -38.21
N HIS A 16 19.05 7.95 -39.06
CA HIS A 16 19.20 7.84 -40.51
C HIS A 16 20.44 8.58 -41.04
N GLY A 17 20.67 9.82 -40.59
CA GLY A 17 21.84 10.61 -40.98
C GLY A 17 23.16 9.96 -40.52
N LEU A 18 23.20 9.41 -39.30
CA LEU A 18 24.37 8.68 -38.80
C LEU A 18 24.64 7.41 -39.62
N ALA A 19 23.60 6.66 -40.00
CA ALA A 19 23.74 5.46 -40.81
C ALA A 19 24.33 5.78 -42.19
N LEU A 20 23.87 6.86 -42.82
CA LEU A 20 24.42 7.34 -44.09
C LEU A 20 25.87 7.84 -43.95
N TRP A 21 26.22 8.44 -42.82
CA TRP A 21 27.58 8.94 -42.57
C TRP A 21 28.61 7.82 -42.36
N VAL A 22 28.20 6.73 -41.69
CA VAL A 22 29.05 5.55 -41.49
C VAL A 22 29.27 4.77 -42.79
N ASP A 23 28.30 4.81 -43.72
CA ASP A 23 28.31 4.16 -45.04
C ASP A 23 28.79 2.69 -45.02
N ASN A 24 28.43 1.98 -43.94
CA ASN A 24 28.79 0.58 -43.76
C ASN A 24 27.61 -0.18 -43.12
N PRO A 25 26.87 -0.99 -43.91
CA PRO A 25 25.66 -1.67 -43.44
C PRO A 25 25.91 -2.75 -42.38
N ILE A 26 27.16 -3.22 -42.24
CA ILE A 26 27.55 -4.13 -41.16
C ILE A 26 27.64 -3.38 -39.83
N LEU A 27 28.10 -2.12 -39.84
CA LEU A 27 28.25 -1.33 -38.62
C LEU A 27 26.96 -0.65 -38.19
N LEU A 28 26.24 -0.02 -39.12
CA LEU A 28 25.02 0.71 -38.81
C LEU A 28 24.04 0.69 -39.98
N VAL A 29 22.84 0.18 -39.72
CA VAL A 29 21.74 0.17 -40.69
C VAL A 29 20.84 1.39 -40.52
N THR A 30 20.11 1.73 -41.58
CA THR A 30 19.09 2.78 -41.51
C THR A 30 17.84 2.29 -40.77
N PRO A 31 17.04 3.21 -40.18
CA PRO A 31 15.76 2.84 -39.56
C PRO A 31 14.81 2.10 -40.52
N THR A 32 14.83 2.47 -41.80
CA THR A 32 13.99 1.87 -42.84
C THR A 32 14.41 0.42 -43.13
N GLN A 33 15.71 0.12 -43.17
CA GLN A 33 16.22 -1.25 -43.31
C GLN A 33 15.83 -2.13 -42.12
N ALA A 34 15.94 -1.61 -40.89
CA ALA A 34 15.51 -2.33 -39.69
C ALA A 34 13.99 -2.60 -39.70
N LEU A 35 13.18 -1.61 -40.09
CA LEU A 35 11.73 -1.74 -40.25
C LEU A 35 11.35 -2.76 -41.33
N TRP A 36 12.04 -2.71 -42.47
CA TRP A 36 11.83 -3.67 -43.55
C TRP A 36 12.14 -5.10 -43.09
N ARG A 37 13.27 -5.27 -42.39
CA ARG A 37 13.64 -6.57 -41.83
C ARG A 37 12.60 -7.08 -40.84
N LEU A 38 12.06 -6.21 -39.99
CA LEU A 38 10.97 -6.57 -39.09
C LEU A 38 9.71 -6.99 -39.86
N TRP A 39 9.36 -6.28 -40.94
CA TRP A 39 8.22 -6.62 -41.80
C TRP A 39 8.36 -8.01 -42.43
N GLU A 40 9.55 -8.42 -42.83
CA GLU A 40 9.83 -9.78 -43.33
C GLU A 40 9.72 -10.88 -42.26
N LEU A 41 9.92 -10.53 -40.99
CA LEU A 41 9.86 -11.46 -39.87
C LEU A 41 8.42 -11.70 -39.39
N LEU A 42 7.55 -10.67 -39.43
CA LEU A 42 6.18 -10.73 -38.92
C LEU A 42 5.32 -11.91 -39.44
N PRO A 43 5.40 -12.33 -40.72
CA PRO A 43 4.61 -13.46 -41.22
C PRO A 43 5.12 -14.84 -40.79
N ARG A 44 6.34 -14.93 -40.23
CA ARG A 44 6.97 -16.22 -39.91
C ARG A 44 6.41 -16.80 -38.62
N ALA A 45 6.04 -18.08 -38.61
CA ALA A 45 5.57 -18.75 -37.39
C ALA A 45 6.64 -18.78 -36.29
N ASP A 46 7.90 -19.01 -36.68
CA ASP A 46 9.07 -18.98 -35.81
C ASP A 46 9.24 -17.67 -35.06
N PHE A 47 8.86 -16.54 -35.68
CA PHE A 47 8.93 -15.23 -35.05
C PHE A 47 8.03 -15.18 -33.82
N TRP A 48 6.77 -15.60 -33.97
CA TRP A 48 5.80 -15.62 -32.87
C TRP A 48 6.12 -16.66 -31.81
N CYS A 49 6.70 -17.80 -32.21
CA CYS A 49 7.19 -18.81 -31.26
C CYS A 49 8.31 -18.24 -30.38
N SER A 50 9.32 -17.60 -30.99
CA SER A 50 10.40 -16.92 -30.26
C SER A 50 9.88 -15.82 -29.33
N VAL A 51 8.96 -14.98 -29.81
CA VAL A 51 8.35 -13.91 -29.00
C VAL A 51 7.57 -14.47 -27.81
N GLY A 52 6.70 -15.45 -28.05
CA GLY A 52 5.85 -16.03 -27.02
C GLY A 52 6.65 -16.78 -25.96
N ALA A 53 7.64 -17.58 -26.36
CA ALA A 53 8.47 -18.34 -25.44
C ALA A 53 9.37 -17.42 -24.58
N SER A 54 9.98 -16.38 -25.16
CA SER A 54 10.71 -15.37 -24.37
C SER A 54 9.80 -14.61 -23.40
N LEU A 55 8.61 -14.21 -23.85
CA LEU A 55 7.61 -13.56 -23.01
C LEU A 55 7.26 -14.43 -21.80
N LEU A 56 7.02 -15.73 -22.01
CA LEU A 56 6.69 -16.68 -20.94
C LEU A 56 7.84 -16.87 -19.94
N ARG A 57 9.08 -17.06 -20.41
CA ARG A 57 10.25 -17.24 -19.54
C ARG A 57 10.50 -16.01 -18.65
N ILE A 58 10.57 -14.83 -19.27
CA ILE A 58 10.84 -13.56 -18.56
C ILE A 58 9.69 -13.23 -17.60
N SER A 59 8.44 -13.37 -18.05
CA SER A 59 7.27 -13.10 -17.21
C SER A 59 7.16 -14.09 -16.05
N GLY A 60 7.49 -15.37 -16.25
CA GLY A 60 7.49 -16.38 -15.21
C GLY A 60 8.46 -16.03 -14.07
N GLY A 61 9.69 -15.66 -14.42
CA GLY A 61 10.68 -15.19 -13.45
C GLY A 61 10.24 -13.92 -12.72
N PHE A 62 9.69 -12.95 -13.46
CA PHE A 62 9.15 -11.72 -12.89
C PHE A 62 8.03 -11.98 -11.87
N PHE A 63 6.98 -12.72 -12.25
CA PHE A 63 5.84 -12.96 -11.37
C PHE A 63 6.22 -13.82 -10.16
N LEU A 64 7.13 -14.78 -10.32
CA LEU A 64 7.66 -15.55 -9.19
C LEU A 64 8.43 -14.66 -8.21
N GLY A 65 9.29 -13.77 -8.72
CA GLY A 65 10.06 -12.84 -7.91
C GLY A 65 9.17 -11.84 -7.18
N THR A 66 8.13 -11.32 -7.86
CA THR A 66 7.11 -10.48 -7.25
C THR A 66 6.34 -11.23 -6.16
N ALA A 67 5.81 -12.43 -6.45
CA ALA A 67 5.02 -13.19 -5.49
C ALA A 67 5.81 -13.52 -4.21
N LEU A 68 7.04 -14.01 -4.36
CA LEU A 68 7.90 -14.34 -3.23
C LEU A 68 8.36 -13.08 -2.48
N GLY A 69 8.68 -12.00 -3.19
CA GLY A 69 9.07 -10.72 -2.60
C GLY A 69 7.97 -10.12 -1.74
N LEU A 70 6.73 -10.09 -2.25
CA LEU A 70 5.55 -9.62 -1.51
C LEU A 70 5.27 -10.50 -0.28
N PHE A 71 5.32 -11.82 -0.44
CA PHE A 71 5.05 -12.78 0.63
C PHE A 71 6.08 -12.66 1.77
N LEU A 72 7.37 -12.71 1.45
CA LEU A 72 8.44 -12.63 2.44
C LEU A 72 8.48 -11.25 3.11
N ALA A 73 8.20 -10.16 2.39
CA ALA A 73 8.10 -8.84 3.01
C ALA A 73 6.96 -8.77 4.04
N GLY A 74 5.80 -9.34 3.70
CA GLY A 74 4.66 -9.43 4.63
C GLY A 74 4.96 -10.31 5.86
N ALA A 75 5.72 -11.39 5.68
CA ALA A 75 6.18 -12.25 6.79
C ALA A 75 7.21 -11.55 7.67
N SER A 76 8.20 -10.88 7.07
CA SER A 76 9.23 -10.10 7.78
C SER A 76 8.66 -8.92 8.55
N TYR A 77 7.59 -8.29 8.05
CA TYR A 77 6.88 -7.25 8.80
C TYR A 77 6.32 -7.76 10.14
N LYS A 78 5.96 -9.04 10.23
CA LYS A 78 5.45 -9.66 11.46
C LYS A 78 6.55 -10.26 12.33
N SER A 79 7.67 -10.67 11.74
CA SER A 79 8.76 -11.37 12.43
C SER A 79 10.08 -10.65 12.22
N ARG A 80 10.56 -10.01 13.30
CA ARG A 80 11.87 -9.34 13.32
C ARG A 80 13.02 -10.30 13.04
N LEU A 81 12.94 -11.53 13.55
CA LEU A 81 13.95 -12.57 13.29
C LEU A 81 14.05 -12.89 11.79
N LEU A 82 12.90 -13.03 11.11
CA LEU A 82 12.89 -13.35 9.68
C LEU A 82 13.50 -12.21 8.86
N GLU A 83 13.22 -10.96 9.23
CA GLU A 83 13.85 -9.81 8.60
C GLU A 83 15.37 -9.79 8.79
N GLU A 84 15.84 -9.98 10.02
CA GLU A 84 17.26 -9.98 10.36
C GLU A 84 18.03 -11.06 9.56
N VAL A 85 17.41 -12.23 9.36
CA VAL A 85 17.96 -13.32 8.52
C VAL A 85 17.94 -12.98 7.04
N LEU A 86 16.85 -12.39 6.52
CA LEU A 86 16.71 -12.12 5.09
C LEU A 86 17.46 -10.87 4.62
N SER A 87 17.63 -9.86 5.48
CA SER A 87 18.30 -8.59 5.15
C SER A 87 19.67 -8.75 4.47
N PRO A 88 20.64 -9.53 5.01
CA PRO A 88 21.92 -9.74 4.35
C PRO A 88 21.78 -10.46 3.00
N VAL A 89 20.84 -11.40 2.88
CA VAL A 89 20.56 -12.11 1.62
C VAL A 89 20.06 -11.12 0.56
N MET A 90 19.11 -10.24 0.89
CA MET A 90 18.59 -9.25 -0.06
C MET A 90 19.67 -8.28 -0.53
N THR A 91 20.58 -7.90 0.38
CA THR A 91 21.73 -7.04 0.06
C THR A 91 22.70 -7.73 -0.87
N LEU A 92 23.02 -9.00 -0.59
CA LEU A 92 23.86 -9.83 -1.44
C LEU A 92 23.25 -9.97 -2.85
N LEU A 93 21.97 -10.34 -2.95
CA LEU A 93 21.29 -10.52 -4.24
C LEU A 93 21.29 -9.26 -5.09
N LYS A 94 21.17 -8.07 -4.48
CA LYS A 94 21.26 -6.77 -5.18
C LYS A 94 22.67 -6.46 -5.69
N ALA A 95 23.71 -6.99 -5.03
CA ALA A 95 25.10 -6.73 -5.37
C ALA A 95 25.63 -7.66 -6.48
N ILE A 96 24.94 -8.77 -6.77
CA ILE A 96 25.38 -9.75 -7.78
C ILE A 96 25.45 -9.09 -9.17
N PRO A 97 26.62 -9.10 -9.84
CA PRO A 97 26.72 -8.70 -11.24
C PRO A 97 25.98 -9.70 -12.13
N VAL A 98 24.82 -9.29 -12.64
CA VAL A 98 23.88 -10.16 -13.37
C VAL A 98 24.56 -10.94 -14.50
N ALA A 99 25.45 -10.31 -15.25
CA ALA A 99 26.11 -10.93 -16.41
C ALA A 99 27.06 -12.08 -16.05
N SER A 100 27.93 -11.90 -15.04
CA SER A 100 28.86 -12.97 -14.64
C SER A 100 28.15 -14.10 -13.92
N PHE A 101 27.12 -13.79 -13.13
CA PHE A 101 26.32 -14.80 -12.44
C PHE A 101 25.43 -15.61 -13.39
N ALA A 102 24.97 -15.00 -14.50
CA ALA A 102 24.23 -15.73 -15.53
C ALA A 102 25.03 -16.90 -16.11
N VAL A 103 26.34 -16.76 -16.26
CA VAL A 103 27.21 -17.86 -16.73
C VAL A 103 27.21 -19.02 -15.74
N ILE A 104 27.24 -18.75 -14.43
CA ILE A 104 27.19 -19.78 -13.39
C ILE A 104 25.83 -20.50 -13.41
N LEU A 105 24.74 -19.73 -13.47
CA LEU A 105 23.40 -20.31 -13.54
C LEU A 105 23.18 -21.14 -14.81
N LEU A 106 23.77 -20.73 -15.93
CA LEU A 106 23.74 -21.50 -17.18
C LEU A 106 24.38 -22.88 -16.99
N ILE A 107 25.51 -22.95 -16.30
CA ILE A 107 26.21 -24.22 -16.02
C ILE A 107 25.37 -25.12 -15.11
N TRP A 108 24.67 -24.55 -14.12
CA TRP A 108 23.91 -25.33 -13.14
C TRP A 108 22.52 -25.77 -13.62
N TRP A 109 21.79 -24.90 -14.30
CA TRP A 109 20.37 -25.09 -14.63
C TRP A 109 20.08 -25.15 -16.13
N GLY A 110 21.10 -24.97 -16.98
CA GLY A 110 20.95 -24.95 -18.42
C GLY A 110 20.31 -23.67 -18.96
N SER A 111 20.16 -23.61 -20.29
CA SER A 111 19.73 -22.41 -21.02
C SER A 111 18.25 -22.11 -20.88
N SER A 112 17.41 -23.13 -20.74
CA SER A 112 15.94 -23.01 -20.78
C SER A 112 15.37 -22.20 -19.61
N ALA A 113 15.94 -22.36 -18.42
CA ALA A 113 15.50 -21.68 -17.19
C ALA A 113 16.26 -20.38 -16.90
N LEU A 114 17.37 -20.12 -17.61
CA LEU A 114 18.30 -19.04 -17.28
C LEU A 114 17.64 -17.65 -17.28
N ALA A 115 16.85 -17.35 -18.31
CA ALA A 115 16.16 -16.07 -18.43
C ALA A 115 15.17 -15.84 -17.27
N ALA A 116 14.40 -16.87 -16.91
CA ALA A 116 13.47 -16.81 -15.79
C ALA A 116 14.21 -16.63 -14.46
N ALA A 117 15.31 -17.35 -14.25
CA ALA A 117 16.13 -17.26 -13.04
C ALA A 117 16.75 -15.86 -12.86
N ILE A 118 17.26 -15.26 -13.94
CA ILE A 118 17.81 -13.90 -13.92
C ILE A 118 16.72 -12.85 -13.70
N SER A 119 15.58 -12.96 -14.39
CA SER A 119 14.45 -12.06 -14.13
C SER A 119 13.96 -12.16 -12.68
N PHE A 120 13.89 -13.36 -12.11
CA PHE A 120 13.59 -13.57 -10.70
C PHE A 120 14.61 -12.87 -9.79
N LEU A 121 15.91 -13.11 -10.01
CA LEU A 121 17.01 -12.58 -9.21
C LEU A 121 16.99 -11.05 -9.09
N VAL A 122 16.67 -10.38 -10.21
CA VAL A 122 16.61 -8.91 -10.28
C VAL A 122 15.34 -8.35 -9.62
N VAL A 123 14.22 -9.04 -9.75
CA VAL A 123 12.91 -8.55 -9.30
C VAL A 123 12.72 -8.79 -7.80
N PHE A 124 13.03 -9.99 -7.33
CA PHE A 124 12.75 -10.45 -5.97
C PHE A 124 13.25 -9.51 -4.85
N PRO A 125 14.56 -9.15 -4.77
CA PRO A 125 15.06 -8.36 -3.65
C PRO A 125 14.57 -6.90 -3.72
N ASN A 126 14.23 -6.39 -4.90
CA ASN A 126 13.66 -5.05 -5.03
C ASN A 126 12.23 -5.01 -4.48
N LEU A 127 11.38 -5.95 -4.89
CA LEU A 127 10.00 -6.03 -4.42
C LEU A 127 9.91 -6.34 -2.93
N TYR A 128 10.80 -7.18 -2.40
CA TYR A 128 10.88 -7.44 -0.95
C TYR A 128 11.11 -6.15 -0.15
N VAL A 129 12.20 -5.42 -0.45
CA VAL A 129 12.60 -4.25 0.34
C VAL A 129 11.54 -3.15 0.25
N GLN A 130 11.08 -2.83 -0.96
CA GLN A 130 10.10 -1.75 -1.17
C GLN A 130 8.74 -2.08 -0.53
N THR A 131 8.33 -3.34 -0.54
CA THR A 131 7.08 -3.75 0.12
C THR A 131 7.21 -3.66 1.64
N LEU A 132 8.33 -4.10 2.20
CA LEU A 132 8.59 -4.02 3.64
C LEU A 132 8.62 -2.56 4.12
N GLU A 133 9.30 -1.67 3.37
CA GLU A 133 9.29 -0.22 3.60
C GLU A 133 7.88 0.36 3.52
N GLY A 134 7.10 -0.01 2.50
CA GLY A 134 5.72 0.45 2.36
C GLY A 134 4.78 -0.02 3.48
N LEU A 135 4.99 -1.22 4.04
CA LEU A 135 4.25 -1.69 5.23
C LEU A 135 4.60 -0.87 6.48
N ARG A 136 5.86 -0.42 6.61
CA ARG A 136 6.33 0.43 7.72
C ARG A 136 5.88 1.86 7.61
N ALA A 137 5.71 2.35 6.38
CA ALA A 137 5.23 3.69 6.09
C ALA A 137 3.73 3.88 6.39
N ALA A 138 2.99 2.81 6.72
CA ALA A 138 1.60 2.92 7.14
C ALA A 138 1.45 3.77 8.41
N ASP A 139 0.50 4.71 8.39
CA ASP A 139 0.27 5.64 9.49
C ASP A 139 -0.12 4.90 10.79
N GLN A 140 0.74 5.02 11.80
CA GLN A 140 0.55 4.40 13.10
C GLN A 140 -0.73 4.88 13.79
N LYS A 141 -1.12 6.15 13.63
CA LYS A 141 -2.34 6.69 14.23
C LYS A 141 -3.58 6.02 13.64
N LEU A 142 -3.58 5.71 12.34
CA LEU A 142 -4.66 4.97 11.70
C LEU A 142 -4.67 3.49 12.12
N LEU A 143 -3.50 2.88 12.36
CA LEU A 143 -3.42 1.51 12.88
C LEU A 143 -3.94 1.40 14.31
N GLU A 144 -3.62 2.38 15.17
CA GLU A 144 -4.17 2.52 16.51
C GLU A 144 -5.69 2.69 16.48
N MET A 145 -6.20 3.58 15.60
CA MET A 145 -7.64 3.71 15.34
C MET A 145 -8.23 2.35 14.93
N GLY A 146 -7.60 1.66 13.98
CA GLY A 146 -8.05 0.34 13.55
C GLY A 146 -8.09 -0.70 14.68
N ARG A 147 -7.17 -0.62 15.66
CA ARG A 147 -7.13 -1.49 16.84
C ARG A 147 -8.27 -1.16 17.81
N VAL A 148 -8.47 0.11 18.15
CA VAL A 148 -9.54 0.57 19.06
C VAL A 148 -10.92 0.17 18.52
N PHE A 149 -11.15 0.38 17.22
CA PHE A 149 -12.43 0.07 16.58
C PHE A 149 -12.61 -1.41 16.19
N GLY A 150 -11.62 -2.28 16.47
CA GLY A 150 -11.69 -3.71 16.17
C GLY A 150 -11.79 -4.03 14.68
N LEU A 151 -11.17 -3.21 13.83
CA LEU A 151 -11.26 -3.39 12.38
C LEU A 151 -10.68 -4.75 11.96
N PRO A 152 -11.41 -5.54 11.15
CA PRO A 152 -10.91 -6.82 10.67
C PRO A 152 -9.67 -6.59 9.81
N PHE A 153 -8.80 -7.60 9.73
CA PHE A 153 -7.54 -7.52 8.99
C PHE A 153 -7.76 -7.03 7.55
N TRP A 154 -8.80 -7.50 6.87
CA TRP A 154 -9.12 -7.09 5.51
C TRP A 154 -9.42 -5.60 5.37
N ASN A 155 -10.19 -5.00 6.30
CA ASN A 155 -10.45 -3.56 6.25
C ASN A 155 -9.15 -2.77 6.50
N ARG A 156 -8.32 -3.20 7.46
CA ARG A 156 -7.01 -2.59 7.72
C ARG A 156 -6.09 -2.68 6.51
N PHE A 157 -6.05 -3.83 5.85
CA PHE A 157 -5.25 -4.04 4.66
C PHE A 157 -5.67 -3.09 3.53
N PHE A 158 -6.95 -3.04 3.17
CA PHE A 158 -7.41 -2.27 2.01
C PHE A 158 -7.43 -0.76 2.21
N TYR A 159 -7.67 -0.28 3.44
CA TYR A 159 -7.92 1.14 3.72
C TYR A 159 -6.79 1.82 4.50
N ILE A 160 -5.85 1.07 5.07
CA ILE A 160 -4.68 1.64 5.79
C ILE A 160 -3.38 1.20 5.11
N TYR A 161 -3.11 -0.11 5.01
CA TYR A 161 -1.85 -0.60 4.45
C TYR A 161 -1.73 -0.38 2.94
N ARG A 162 -2.79 -0.63 2.17
CA ARG A 162 -2.72 -0.56 0.71
C ARG A 162 -2.46 0.86 0.18
N PRO A 163 -3.11 1.94 0.68
CA PRO A 163 -2.74 3.30 0.29
C PRO A 163 -1.27 3.60 0.58
N ALA A 164 -0.76 3.17 1.74
CA ALA A 164 0.65 3.33 2.11
C ALA A 164 1.60 2.54 1.19
N LEU A 165 1.22 1.31 0.81
CA LEU A 165 1.99 0.43 -0.08
C LEU A 165 2.06 0.94 -1.53
N LYS A 166 1.04 1.67 -1.98
CA LYS A 166 0.87 2.07 -3.38
C LYS A 166 2.10 2.74 -4.00
N PRO A 167 2.68 3.82 -3.44
CA PRO A 167 3.84 4.47 -4.04
C PRO A 167 5.06 3.54 -4.11
N PHE A 168 5.30 2.72 -3.09
CA PHE A 168 6.44 1.81 -3.01
C PHE A 168 6.33 0.65 -4.01
N VAL A 169 5.22 -0.09 -3.97
CA VAL A 169 5.02 -1.24 -4.86
C VAL A 169 4.92 -0.79 -6.31
N TYR A 170 4.23 0.31 -6.61
CA TYR A 170 4.12 0.83 -7.98
C TYR A 170 5.48 1.29 -8.52
N GLY A 171 6.26 2.01 -7.70
CA GLY A 171 7.62 2.43 -8.05
C GLY A 171 8.55 1.23 -8.28
N ALA A 172 8.54 0.27 -7.35
CA ALA A 172 9.33 -0.96 -7.43
C ALA A 172 8.97 -1.76 -8.68
N MET A 173 7.68 -1.93 -8.98
CA MET A 173 7.22 -2.69 -10.14
C MET A 173 7.70 -2.04 -11.44
N LYS A 174 7.59 -0.71 -11.57
CA LYS A 174 8.05 0.02 -12.76
C LYS A 174 9.55 -0.19 -13.03
N ILE A 175 10.36 -0.11 -11.97
CA ILE A 175 11.81 -0.33 -12.05
C ILE A 175 12.11 -1.79 -12.43
N SER A 176 11.48 -2.74 -11.73
CA SER A 176 11.68 -4.17 -11.92
C SER A 176 11.21 -4.67 -13.29
N LEU A 177 10.11 -4.15 -13.84
CA LEU A 177 9.64 -4.46 -15.19
C LEU A 177 10.70 -4.07 -16.23
N GLY A 178 11.21 -2.84 -16.17
CA GLY A 178 12.24 -2.38 -17.10
C GLY A 178 13.56 -3.16 -17.00
N MET A 179 13.97 -3.58 -15.80
CA MET A 179 15.19 -4.37 -15.62
C MET A 179 15.01 -5.84 -16.00
N SER A 180 13.86 -6.46 -15.72
CA SER A 180 13.59 -7.88 -16.00
C SER A 180 13.68 -8.21 -17.49
N TRP A 181 13.19 -7.34 -18.37
CA TRP A 181 13.30 -7.52 -19.81
C TRP A 181 14.73 -7.37 -20.32
N LYS A 182 15.45 -6.32 -19.87
CA LYS A 182 16.84 -6.08 -20.28
C LYS A 182 17.74 -7.25 -19.88
N SER A 183 17.63 -7.67 -18.61
CA SER A 183 18.42 -8.77 -18.05
C SER A 183 17.98 -10.13 -18.58
N GLY A 184 16.67 -10.35 -18.74
CA GLY A 184 16.11 -11.60 -19.27
C GLY A 184 16.51 -11.86 -20.72
N VAL A 185 16.41 -10.87 -21.61
CA VAL A 185 16.88 -11.01 -23.00
C VAL A 185 18.40 -11.17 -23.06
N ALA A 186 19.16 -10.43 -22.26
CA ALA A 186 20.61 -10.62 -22.18
C ALA A 186 20.98 -12.05 -21.72
N ALA A 187 20.23 -12.60 -20.76
CA ALA A 187 20.37 -13.97 -20.32
C ALA A 187 20.03 -14.97 -21.43
N GLU A 188 19.02 -14.71 -22.27
CA GLU A 188 18.75 -15.53 -23.46
C GLU A 188 19.87 -15.43 -24.52
N VAL A 189 20.51 -14.28 -24.69
CA VAL A 189 21.67 -14.14 -25.60
C VAL A 189 22.87 -14.96 -25.09
N ILE A 190 23.03 -15.09 -23.77
CA ILE A 190 24.10 -15.89 -23.14
C ILE A 190 23.76 -17.39 -23.19
N GLY A 191 22.52 -17.75 -22.86
CA GLY A 191 22.09 -19.15 -22.76
C GLY A 191 21.70 -19.78 -24.10
N ILE A 192 21.29 -18.97 -25.08
CA ILE A 192 20.80 -19.40 -26.39
C ILE A 192 19.74 -20.51 -26.27
N PRO A 193 18.63 -20.29 -25.53
CA PRO A 193 17.55 -21.27 -25.47
C PRO A 193 16.78 -21.29 -26.79
N ASP A 194 16.34 -22.47 -27.21
CA ASP A 194 15.54 -22.66 -28.42
C ASP A 194 14.28 -21.79 -28.39
N PHE A 195 13.92 -21.26 -29.55
CA PHE A 195 12.76 -20.39 -29.73
C PHE A 195 12.82 -19.23 -28.74
N SER A 196 13.84 -18.39 -28.85
CA SER A 196 13.94 -17.19 -28.02
C SER A 196 14.36 -15.96 -28.81
N ILE A 197 13.99 -14.78 -28.34
CA ILE A 197 14.46 -13.52 -28.90
C ILE A 197 15.97 -13.41 -28.75
N GLY A 198 16.54 -13.84 -27.61
CA GLY A 198 17.99 -13.85 -27.41
C GLY A 198 18.75 -14.76 -28.37
N GLU A 199 18.23 -15.94 -28.69
CA GLU A 199 18.77 -16.81 -29.73
C GLU A 199 18.79 -16.08 -31.08
N ARG A 200 17.68 -15.44 -31.48
CA ARG A 200 17.60 -14.72 -32.76
C ARG A 200 18.56 -13.53 -32.81
N LEU A 201 18.72 -12.80 -31.71
CA LEU A 201 19.73 -11.74 -31.58
C LEU A 201 21.16 -12.29 -31.72
N TYR A 202 21.44 -13.44 -31.10
CA TYR A 202 22.72 -14.12 -31.22
C TYR A 202 22.99 -14.59 -32.66
N LEU A 203 21.99 -15.22 -33.30
CA LEU A 203 22.10 -15.69 -34.69
C LEU A 203 22.30 -14.53 -35.68
N SER A 204 21.57 -13.42 -35.51
CA SER A 204 21.79 -12.21 -36.32
C SER A 204 23.20 -11.64 -36.12
N LYS A 205 23.73 -11.69 -34.88
CA LYS A 205 25.11 -11.24 -34.59
C LYS A 205 26.15 -12.10 -35.32
N ILE A 206 26.08 -13.43 -35.24
CA ILE A 206 27.07 -14.30 -35.89
C ILE A 206 27.01 -14.23 -37.42
N ASN A 207 25.83 -13.94 -37.97
CA ASN A 207 25.62 -13.78 -39.41
C ASN A 207 25.89 -12.35 -39.90
N LEU A 208 26.32 -11.44 -39.02
CA LEU A 208 26.50 -10.02 -39.32
C LEU A 208 25.23 -9.37 -39.92
N ASP A 209 24.04 -9.89 -39.59
CA ASP A 209 22.73 -9.34 -39.95
C ASP A 209 22.38 -8.21 -38.97
N THR A 210 23.04 -7.06 -39.15
CA THR A 210 22.85 -5.88 -38.30
C THR A 210 21.40 -5.38 -38.37
N ALA A 211 20.76 -5.47 -39.54
CA ALA A 211 19.33 -5.17 -39.68
C ALA A 211 18.46 -6.06 -38.77
N GLY A 212 18.78 -7.35 -38.70
CA GLY A 212 18.15 -8.31 -37.80
C GLY A 212 18.36 -7.97 -36.32
N VAL A 213 19.58 -7.60 -35.92
CA VAL A 213 19.86 -7.19 -34.52
C VAL A 213 19.00 -5.98 -34.12
N PHE A 214 18.92 -4.95 -34.97
CA PHE A 214 18.08 -3.78 -34.71
C PHE A 214 16.59 -4.11 -34.73
N ALA A 215 16.13 -4.96 -35.67
CA ALA A 215 14.73 -5.38 -35.75
C ALA A 215 14.30 -6.13 -34.48
N TRP A 216 15.07 -7.12 -34.02
CA TRP A 216 14.78 -7.85 -32.78
C TRP A 216 14.92 -6.97 -31.54
N THR A 217 15.87 -6.02 -31.52
CA THR A 217 15.97 -5.04 -30.42
C THR A 217 14.72 -4.15 -30.35
N ALA A 218 14.18 -3.73 -31.51
CA ALA A 218 12.92 -2.99 -31.56
C ALA A 218 11.74 -3.83 -31.03
N VAL A 219 11.70 -5.14 -31.35
CA VAL A 219 10.72 -6.08 -30.78
C VAL A 219 10.83 -6.16 -29.26
N VAL A 220 12.04 -6.28 -28.69
CA VAL A 220 12.26 -6.28 -27.24
C VAL A 220 11.74 -4.99 -26.60
N ILE A 221 12.08 -3.83 -27.17
CA ILE A 221 11.63 -2.54 -26.65
C ILE A 221 10.10 -2.45 -26.68
N LEU A 222 9.47 -2.80 -27.81
CA LEU A 222 8.03 -2.77 -27.96
C LEU A 222 7.33 -3.69 -26.95
N LEU A 223 7.77 -4.94 -26.85
CA LEU A 223 7.22 -5.93 -25.92
C LEU A 223 7.39 -5.49 -24.47
N SER A 224 8.55 -4.95 -24.10
CA SER A 224 8.78 -4.44 -22.73
C SER A 224 7.81 -3.32 -22.37
N VAL A 225 7.52 -2.40 -23.30
CA VAL A 225 6.60 -1.27 -23.08
C VAL A 225 5.16 -1.76 -23.00
N VAL A 226 4.76 -2.69 -23.85
CA VAL A 226 3.42 -3.29 -23.84
C VAL A 226 3.21 -4.07 -22.53
N PHE A 227 4.18 -4.90 -22.14
CA PHE A 227 4.14 -5.66 -20.90
C PHE A 227 4.12 -4.76 -19.66
N GLU A 228 5.00 -3.73 -19.62
CA GLU A 228 5.01 -2.76 -18.53
C GLU A 228 3.64 -2.09 -18.36
N ARG A 229 3.06 -1.61 -19.46
CA ARG A 229 1.74 -0.97 -19.43
C ARG A 229 0.65 -1.93 -18.99
N ALA A 230 0.66 -3.18 -19.46
CA ALA A 230 -0.32 -4.18 -19.08
C ALA A 230 -0.25 -4.49 -17.57
N VAL A 231 0.95 -4.76 -17.04
CA VAL A 231 1.15 -5.06 -15.62
C VAL A 231 0.80 -3.86 -14.74
N LEU A 232 1.25 -2.65 -15.09
CA LEU A 232 0.93 -1.44 -14.31
C LEU A 232 -0.55 -1.08 -14.40
N PHE A 233 -1.21 -1.35 -15.52
CA PHE A 233 -2.66 -1.19 -15.65
C PHE A 233 -3.39 -2.11 -14.68
N LEU A 234 -3.08 -3.41 -14.68
CA LEU A 234 -3.66 -4.38 -13.73
C LEU A 234 -3.40 -3.99 -12.27
N LEU A 235 -2.17 -3.55 -11.96
CA LEU A 235 -1.81 -3.06 -10.63
C LEU A 235 -2.62 -1.81 -10.24
N SER A 236 -2.87 -0.91 -11.20
CA SER A 236 -3.67 0.28 -10.96
C SER A 236 -5.14 -0.05 -10.66
N LEU A 237 -5.70 -1.08 -11.30
CA LEU A 237 -7.04 -1.58 -11.01
C LEU A 237 -7.12 -2.09 -9.57
N PHE A 238 -6.12 -2.87 -9.14
CA PHE A 238 -6.04 -3.36 -7.76
C PHE A 238 -5.99 -2.23 -6.72
N PHE A 239 -5.22 -1.16 -6.98
CA PHE A 239 -5.13 -0.02 -6.07
C PHE A 239 -6.36 0.89 -6.07
N ARG A 240 -7.16 0.89 -7.14
CA ARG A 240 -8.42 1.67 -7.24
C ARG A 240 -9.63 0.94 -6.68
N TRP A 241 -9.57 -0.38 -6.55
CA TRP A 241 -10.69 -1.19 -6.11
C TRP A 241 -11.09 -0.87 -4.65
N GLU A 242 -12.35 -0.58 -4.34
CA GLU A 242 -12.79 -0.33 -2.96
C GLU A 242 -13.74 -1.44 -2.51
N PRO A 243 -13.24 -2.53 -1.88
CA PRO A 243 -14.09 -3.62 -1.44
C PRO A 243 -15.01 -3.17 -0.29
N SER A 244 -16.24 -3.65 -0.27
CA SER A 244 -17.19 -3.36 0.82
C SER A 244 -16.58 -3.65 2.19
N CYS A 245 -16.80 -2.75 3.15
CA CYS A 245 -16.24 -2.92 4.49
C CYS A 245 -16.96 -4.09 5.18
N ARG A 246 -16.19 -5.03 5.72
CA ARG A 246 -16.75 -6.06 6.60
C ARG A 246 -17.04 -5.43 7.95
N ARG A 247 -18.14 -5.83 8.60
CA ARG A 247 -18.47 -5.39 9.94
C ARG A 247 -17.33 -5.73 10.90
N SER A 248 -17.14 -4.88 11.92
CA SER A 248 -16.14 -5.09 12.97
C SER A 248 -16.24 -6.50 13.55
N ALA A 249 -15.10 -7.15 13.76
CA ALA A 249 -15.01 -8.54 14.25
C ALA A 249 -15.33 -8.68 15.74
N LEU A 250 -15.64 -7.55 16.40
CA LEU A 250 -16.03 -7.50 17.79
C LEU A 250 -17.31 -8.31 18.00
N LYS A 251 -17.28 -9.25 18.95
CA LYS A 251 -18.47 -10.04 19.31
C LYS A 251 -19.60 -9.08 19.69
N LYS A 252 -20.77 -9.32 19.11
CA LYS A 252 -22.03 -8.70 19.49
C LYS A 252 -22.44 -9.29 20.84
N GLU A 253 -21.73 -8.94 21.91
CA GLU A 253 -22.07 -9.42 23.23
C GLU A 253 -23.36 -8.71 23.66
N SER A 254 -24.45 -9.48 23.73
CA SER A 254 -25.75 -9.05 24.21
C SER A 254 -25.64 -8.64 25.68
N GLY A 255 -25.50 -7.35 25.93
CA GLY A 255 -25.39 -6.75 27.26
C GLY A 255 -24.92 -5.31 27.15
N THR A 256 -25.61 -4.39 27.81
CA THR A 256 -25.33 -2.95 27.90
C THR A 256 -24.12 -2.62 28.76
N GLU A 257 -23.44 -3.61 29.34
CA GLU A 257 -22.59 -3.36 30.49
C GLU A 257 -21.13 -3.12 30.12
N GLY A 258 -20.83 -1.90 29.66
CA GLY A 258 -19.46 -1.39 29.64
C GLY A 258 -19.01 -1.09 31.06
N ARG A 259 -17.89 -1.68 31.49
CA ARG A 259 -17.33 -1.46 32.84
C ARG A 259 -15.82 -1.21 32.76
N LEU A 260 -15.33 -0.27 33.56
CA LEU A 260 -13.92 0.03 33.73
C LEU A 260 -13.57 -0.03 35.21
N LEU A 261 -12.58 -0.83 35.58
CA LEU A 261 -12.02 -0.87 36.93
C LEU A 261 -10.52 -0.61 36.85
N LEU A 262 -10.08 0.48 37.49
CA LEU A 262 -8.70 0.89 37.60
C LEU A 262 -8.26 0.62 39.05
N SER A 263 -7.14 -0.06 39.23
CA SER A 263 -6.58 -0.38 40.54
C SER A 263 -5.13 0.07 40.60
N GLY A 264 -4.88 1.17 41.31
CA GLY A 264 -3.56 1.74 41.55
C GLY A 264 -2.77 2.11 40.29
N VAL A 265 -3.46 2.60 39.26
CA VAL A 265 -2.87 2.86 37.94
C VAL A 265 -1.89 4.03 38.01
N SER A 266 -0.64 3.79 37.60
CA SER A 266 0.37 4.83 37.44
C SER A 266 0.95 4.81 36.02
N LYS A 267 1.28 5.99 35.49
CA LYS A 267 1.93 6.15 34.19
C LYS A 267 2.89 7.33 34.17
N SER A 268 4.11 7.09 33.67
CA SER A 268 5.16 8.09 33.51
C SER A 268 5.79 8.02 32.12
N TYR A 269 6.27 9.16 31.62
CA TYR A 269 7.11 9.22 30.41
C TYR A 269 8.44 9.87 30.77
N GLY A 270 9.51 9.07 30.78
CA GLY A 270 10.78 9.50 31.35
C GLY A 270 10.61 9.87 32.82
N GLU A 271 10.99 11.08 33.20
CA GLU A 271 10.85 11.59 34.56
C GLU A 271 9.46 12.21 34.85
N LEU A 272 8.66 12.46 33.81
CA LEU A 272 7.35 13.09 33.97
C LEU A 272 6.31 12.04 34.35
N SER A 273 5.90 12.06 35.61
CA SER A 273 4.77 11.24 36.08
C SER A 273 3.45 11.92 35.76
N VAL A 274 2.67 11.28 34.88
CA VAL A 274 1.42 11.82 34.31
C VAL A 274 0.19 11.36 35.09
N ILE A 275 0.18 10.10 35.52
CA ILE A 275 -0.89 9.51 36.34
C ILE A 275 -0.23 8.83 37.54
N LYS A 276 -0.75 9.07 38.76
CA LYS A 276 -0.21 8.53 40.01
C LYS A 276 -1.29 7.81 40.80
N ASN A 277 -1.13 6.50 41.00
CA ASN A 277 -1.95 5.66 41.87
C ASN A 277 -3.47 5.89 41.73
N LEU A 278 -3.96 5.97 40.48
CA LEU A 278 -5.37 6.21 40.20
C LEU A 278 -6.17 4.92 40.36
N SER A 279 -7.12 4.93 41.30
CA SER A 279 -8.11 3.87 41.47
C SER A 279 -9.51 4.42 41.24
N ALA A 280 -10.26 3.82 40.33
CA ALA A 280 -11.60 4.25 39.97
C ALA A 280 -12.41 3.08 39.40
N SER A 281 -13.73 3.12 39.56
CA SER A 281 -14.64 2.13 38.99
C SER A 281 -15.77 2.87 38.30
N TYR A 282 -15.96 2.60 37.00
CA TYR A 282 -17.00 3.21 36.18
C TYR A 282 -17.94 2.16 35.60
N GLY A 283 -19.24 2.43 35.72
CA GLY A 283 -20.31 1.51 35.37
C GLY A 283 -21.06 1.83 34.08
N PRO A 284 -21.97 0.95 33.66
CA PRO A 284 -22.84 1.19 32.50
C PRO A 284 -23.72 2.41 32.73
N GLY A 285 -23.93 3.22 31.68
CA GLY A 285 -24.76 4.44 31.77
C GLY A 285 -24.14 5.59 32.56
N GLU A 286 -22.94 5.43 33.12
CA GLU A 286 -22.23 6.50 33.81
C GLU A 286 -21.59 7.48 32.82
N GLN A 287 -21.55 8.76 33.20
CA GLN A 287 -20.91 9.83 32.46
C GLN A 287 -19.81 10.44 33.31
N VAL A 288 -18.58 10.26 32.86
CA VAL A 288 -17.39 10.75 33.54
C VAL A 288 -16.82 11.91 32.72
N LEU A 289 -16.75 13.08 33.34
CA LEU A 289 -16.15 14.25 32.73
C LEU A 289 -14.77 14.49 33.34
N LEU A 290 -13.72 14.37 32.53
CA LEU A 290 -12.34 14.63 32.93
C LEU A 290 -12.07 16.13 32.83
N GLN A 291 -12.34 16.84 33.92
CA GLN A 291 -12.09 18.28 34.04
C GLN A 291 -10.73 18.51 34.69
N SER A 292 -9.71 18.75 33.87
CA SER A 292 -8.37 19.08 34.36
C SER A 292 -7.65 20.00 33.37
N PRO A 293 -6.63 20.77 33.79
CA PRO A 293 -5.87 21.66 32.91
C PRO A 293 -5.22 20.93 31.72
N SER A 294 -4.85 21.66 30.67
CA SER A 294 -4.17 21.05 29.53
C SER A 294 -2.83 20.48 29.98
N GLY A 295 -2.42 19.33 29.43
CA GLY A 295 -1.19 18.64 29.85
C GLY A 295 -1.31 17.80 31.13
N SER A 296 -2.47 17.72 31.77
CA SER A 296 -2.71 16.89 32.98
C SER A 296 -2.83 15.37 32.74
N GLY A 297 -2.63 14.90 31.51
CA GLY A 297 -2.67 13.45 31.21
C GLY A 297 -4.03 12.88 30.79
N LYS A 298 -5.01 13.72 30.43
CA LYS A 298 -6.34 13.24 29.98
C LYS A 298 -6.25 12.26 28.80
N THR A 299 -5.54 12.63 27.75
CA THR A 299 -5.33 11.79 26.57
C THR A 299 -4.59 10.49 26.94
N THR A 300 -3.57 10.58 27.80
CA THR A 300 -2.88 9.40 28.35
C THR A 300 -3.84 8.46 29.08
N LEU A 301 -4.73 9.00 29.94
CA LEU A 301 -5.76 8.21 30.60
C LEU A 301 -6.68 7.53 29.58
N LEU A 302 -7.19 8.26 28.58
CA LEU A 302 -8.04 7.66 27.54
C LEU A 302 -7.31 6.57 26.74
N PHE A 303 -6.00 6.70 26.48
CA PHE A 303 -5.20 5.68 25.82
C PHE A 303 -4.99 4.43 26.67
N LEU A 304 -4.80 4.59 27.98
CA LEU A 304 -4.79 3.48 28.93
C LEU A 304 -6.16 2.77 28.97
N LEU A 305 -7.26 3.52 29.01
CA LEU A 305 -8.62 2.96 29.03
C LEU A 305 -8.97 2.19 27.76
N CYS A 306 -8.48 2.60 26.59
CA CYS A 306 -8.68 1.86 25.33
C CYS A 306 -7.60 0.80 25.05
N GLY A 307 -6.58 0.67 25.89
CA GLY A 307 -5.52 -0.32 25.75
C GLY A 307 -4.55 -0.03 24.59
N LEU A 308 -4.46 1.25 24.17
CA LEU A 308 -3.40 1.69 23.28
C LEU A 308 -2.06 1.82 24.01
N GLU A 309 -2.12 2.14 25.30
CA GLU A 309 -1.00 2.11 26.22
C GLU A 309 -1.22 1.13 27.37
N GLN A 310 -0.12 0.69 27.97
CA GLN A 310 -0.11 -0.12 29.18
C GLN A 310 0.31 0.74 30.38
N PRO A 311 -0.31 0.54 31.55
CA PRO A 311 0.14 1.19 32.78
C PRO A 311 1.53 0.67 33.17
N ASP A 312 2.31 1.51 33.86
CA ASP A 312 3.61 1.09 34.39
C ASP A 312 3.41 0.32 35.72
N GLU A 313 2.40 0.72 36.50
CA GLU A 313 1.98 0.06 37.74
C GLU A 313 0.45 -0.04 37.81
N GLY A 314 -0.04 -1.00 38.59
CA GLY A 314 -1.47 -1.25 38.76
C GLY A 314 -2.09 -2.05 37.62
N SER A 315 -3.42 -2.04 37.52
CA SER A 315 -4.13 -2.77 36.46
C SER A 315 -5.42 -2.08 36.04
N ILE A 316 -5.80 -2.31 34.77
CA ILE A 316 -7.07 -1.85 34.19
C ILE A 316 -7.84 -3.06 33.71
N LEU A 317 -8.97 -3.33 34.35
CA LEU A 317 -9.94 -4.32 33.87
C LEU A 317 -10.99 -3.59 33.04
N ARG A 318 -11.04 -3.91 31.75
CA ARG A 318 -12.05 -3.40 30.81
C ARG A 318 -13.00 -4.51 30.40
N GLN A 319 -14.29 -4.34 30.69
CA GLN A 319 -15.36 -5.20 30.19
C GLN A 319 -16.10 -4.48 29.06
N GLY A 320 -16.01 -5.04 27.85
CA GLY A 320 -16.59 -4.48 26.64
C GLY A 320 -15.61 -3.74 25.75
N ASN A 321 -15.98 -3.56 24.49
CA ASN A 321 -15.17 -2.84 23.52
C ASN A 321 -15.35 -1.34 23.66
N CYS A 322 -14.29 -0.61 23.35
CA CYS A 322 -14.28 0.85 23.33
C CYS A 322 -14.42 1.38 21.90
N SER A 323 -15.02 2.55 21.75
CA SER A 323 -14.81 3.42 20.60
C SER A 323 -14.35 4.79 21.07
N MET A 324 -13.65 5.51 20.19
CA MET A 324 -12.96 6.73 20.59
C MET A 324 -13.07 7.84 19.56
N VAL A 325 -13.33 9.07 20.03
CA VAL A 325 -12.92 10.28 19.32
C VAL A 325 -11.55 10.65 19.84
N PHE A 326 -10.56 10.59 18.96
CA PHE A 326 -9.19 10.96 19.27
C PHE A 326 -9.03 12.48 19.21
N GLN A 327 -8.02 13.01 19.92
CA GLN A 327 -7.71 14.44 19.89
C GLN A 327 -7.41 14.91 18.45
N GLU A 328 -6.76 14.08 17.63
CA GLU A 328 -6.71 14.23 16.18
C GLU A 328 -7.77 13.34 15.51
N ASP A 329 -8.44 13.77 14.44
CA ASP A 329 -9.61 13.06 13.93
C ASP A 329 -9.31 11.63 13.41
N ARG A 330 -8.03 11.33 13.09
CA ARG A 330 -7.52 10.02 12.60
C ARG A 330 -8.45 9.40 11.55
N LEU A 331 -8.79 10.18 10.53
CA LEU A 331 -9.60 9.76 9.40
C LEU A 331 -8.70 9.25 8.27
N CYS A 332 -9.19 8.28 7.51
CA CYS A 332 -8.54 7.89 6.27
C CYS A 332 -8.82 9.00 5.22
N GLU A 333 -7.87 9.93 5.09
CA GLU A 333 -8.01 11.23 4.41
C GLU A 333 -8.34 11.14 2.90
N ASP A 334 -7.88 10.09 2.21
CA ASP A 334 -8.17 9.86 0.79
C ASP A 334 -9.56 9.27 0.53
N TYR A 335 -10.29 8.89 1.58
CA TYR A 335 -11.62 8.28 1.47
C TYR A 335 -12.72 9.22 1.95
N SER A 336 -13.94 8.96 1.52
CA SER A 336 -15.09 9.78 1.87
C SER A 336 -15.46 9.71 3.36
N ALA A 337 -16.24 10.69 3.82
CA ALA A 337 -16.84 10.67 5.15
C ALA A 337 -17.67 9.38 5.37
N VAL A 338 -18.50 9.02 4.38
CA VAL A 338 -19.29 7.78 4.41
C VAL A 338 -18.39 6.57 4.58
N LYS A 339 -17.30 6.48 3.82
CA LYS A 339 -16.38 5.34 3.90
C LYS A 339 -15.73 5.23 5.28
N ASN A 340 -15.34 6.35 5.88
CA ASN A 340 -14.76 6.37 7.23
C ASN A 340 -15.71 5.82 8.30
N VAL A 341 -17.01 6.03 8.18
CA VAL A 341 -18.03 5.46 9.09
C VAL A 341 -18.42 4.03 8.67
N GLU A 342 -18.42 3.72 7.37
CA GLU A 342 -18.62 2.37 6.84
C GLU A 342 -17.58 1.39 7.39
N LEU A 343 -16.33 1.84 7.60
CA LEU A 343 -15.25 1.03 8.16
C LEU A 343 -15.63 0.34 9.48
N VAL A 344 -16.42 1.02 10.32
CA VAL A 344 -16.79 0.54 11.67
C VAL A 344 -18.18 -0.09 11.71
N THR A 345 -19.10 0.40 10.88
CA THR A 345 -20.49 -0.08 10.80
C THR A 345 -20.63 -1.33 9.93
N GLY A 346 -19.78 -1.46 8.90
CA GLY A 346 -19.95 -2.46 7.83
C GLY A 346 -21.19 -2.23 6.95
N ASP A 347 -21.87 -1.09 7.09
CA ASP A 347 -23.11 -0.75 6.41
C ASP A 347 -23.05 0.68 5.90
N ARG A 348 -22.94 0.81 4.57
CA ARG A 348 -22.82 2.10 3.89
C ARG A 348 -24.07 2.98 4.05
N GLU A 349 -25.26 2.37 4.07
CA GLU A 349 -26.52 3.12 4.22
C GLU A 349 -26.74 3.55 5.67
N CYS A 350 -26.32 2.73 6.65
CA CYS A 350 -26.26 3.15 8.04
C CYS A 350 -25.31 4.34 8.23
N ALA A 351 -24.09 4.24 7.69
CA ALA A 351 -23.09 5.31 7.74
C ALA A 351 -23.61 6.62 7.14
N LYS A 352 -24.23 6.55 5.96
CA LYS A 352 -24.84 7.70 5.28
C LYS A 352 -25.95 8.34 6.10
N ARG A 353 -26.89 7.55 6.63
CA ARG A 353 -27.99 8.05 7.47
C ARG A 353 -27.49 8.74 8.74
N ALA A 354 -26.48 8.17 9.40
CA ALA A 354 -25.90 8.74 10.60
C ALA A 354 -25.19 10.08 10.32
N LEU A 355 -24.39 10.15 9.25
CA LEU A 355 -23.67 11.37 8.90
C LEU A 355 -24.59 12.54 8.52
N ARG A 356 -25.75 12.28 7.88
CA ARG A 356 -26.74 13.31 7.52
C ARG A 356 -27.30 14.08 8.72
N GLU A 357 -27.25 13.51 9.93
CA GLU A 357 -27.69 14.24 11.13
C GLU A 357 -26.75 15.40 11.48
N LEU A 358 -25.48 15.32 11.09
CA LEU A 358 -24.45 16.30 11.44
C LEU A 358 -23.78 16.97 10.24
N LEU A 359 -23.90 16.46 9.01
CA LEU A 359 -23.25 16.98 7.80
C LEU A 359 -24.24 17.16 6.65
N GLU A 360 -23.92 18.08 5.75
CA GLU A 360 -24.65 18.29 4.50
C GLU A 360 -24.37 17.17 3.48
N GLU A 361 -25.29 16.93 2.55
CA GLU A 361 -25.22 15.82 1.59
C GLU A 361 -23.94 15.87 0.73
N GLU A 362 -23.51 17.06 0.33
CA GLU A 362 -22.30 17.24 -0.49
C GLU A 362 -21.03 16.76 0.21
N ALA A 363 -20.96 16.90 1.54
CA ALA A 363 -19.80 16.53 2.33
C ALA A 363 -19.63 15.01 2.47
N LEU A 364 -20.72 14.25 2.33
CA LEU A 364 -20.75 12.81 2.60
C LEU A 364 -19.80 12.02 1.70
N TYR A 365 -19.66 12.46 0.44
CA TYR A 365 -18.92 11.73 -0.60
C TYR A 365 -17.54 12.34 -0.90
N LYS A 366 -17.25 13.55 -0.40
CA LYS A 366 -15.94 14.19 -0.56
C LYS A 366 -14.88 13.43 0.25
N PRO A 367 -13.66 13.23 -0.30
CA PRO A 367 -12.53 12.76 0.49
C PRO A 367 -12.34 13.60 1.75
N CYS A 368 -12.03 12.96 2.87
CA CYS A 368 -11.88 13.65 4.16
C CYS A 368 -10.84 14.79 4.09
N ARG A 369 -9.80 14.66 3.27
CA ARG A 369 -8.78 15.71 3.07
C ARG A 369 -9.33 17.04 2.56
N GLU A 370 -10.51 17.03 1.93
CA GLU A 370 -11.19 18.20 1.39
C GLU A 370 -12.21 18.80 2.39
N LEU A 371 -12.44 18.16 3.54
CA LEU A 371 -13.35 18.63 4.57
C LEU A 371 -12.67 19.64 5.52
N SER A 372 -13.45 20.60 6.03
CA SER A 372 -12.97 21.52 7.08
C SER A 372 -12.71 20.77 8.39
N GLY A 373 -11.91 21.35 9.29
CA GLY A 373 -11.60 20.73 10.60
C GLY A 373 -12.85 20.37 11.41
N GLY A 374 -13.84 21.27 11.49
CA GLY A 374 -15.12 20.99 12.15
C GLY A 374 -15.96 19.92 11.45
N MET A 375 -15.84 19.77 10.12
CA MET A 375 -16.47 18.65 9.39
C MET A 375 -15.78 17.33 9.69
N LYS A 376 -14.45 17.28 9.71
CA LYS A 376 -13.66 16.09 10.08
C LYS A 376 -13.99 15.63 11.50
N ARG A 377 -14.05 16.57 12.46
CA ARG A 377 -14.45 16.27 13.85
C ARG A 377 -15.83 15.62 13.92
N ARG A 378 -16.81 16.11 13.16
CA ARG A 378 -18.14 15.49 13.06
C ARG A 378 -18.09 14.08 12.47
N VAL A 379 -17.28 13.84 11.44
CA VAL A 379 -17.09 12.48 10.89
C VAL A 379 -16.50 11.55 11.96
N ALA A 380 -15.46 11.99 12.68
CA ALA A 380 -14.84 11.21 13.76
C ALA A 380 -15.83 10.91 14.89
N LEU A 381 -16.66 11.88 15.26
CA LEU A 381 -17.72 11.74 16.27
C LEU A 381 -18.77 10.72 15.85
N VAL A 382 -19.30 10.82 14.62
CA VAL A 382 -20.26 9.84 14.08
C VAL A 382 -19.63 8.45 14.02
N ARG A 383 -18.38 8.32 13.56
CA ARG A 383 -17.66 7.04 13.53
C ARG A 383 -17.54 6.43 14.93
N ALA A 384 -17.19 7.23 15.95
CA ALA A 384 -17.09 6.75 17.33
C ALA A 384 -18.45 6.29 17.88
N LEU A 385 -19.52 7.04 17.62
CA LEU A 385 -20.85 6.75 18.17
C LEU A 385 -21.56 5.59 17.46
N GLU A 386 -21.36 5.42 16.15
CA GLU A 386 -21.97 4.33 15.37
C GLU A 386 -21.17 3.02 15.42
N ALA A 387 -19.96 3.04 15.99
CA ALA A 387 -19.22 1.82 16.29
C ALA A 387 -19.95 0.98 17.36
N ASP A 388 -19.87 -0.34 17.20
CA ASP A 388 -20.45 -1.33 18.12
C ASP A 388 -19.56 -1.46 19.37
N SER A 389 -19.70 -0.49 20.28
CA SER A 389 -18.92 -0.37 21.51
C SER A 389 -19.82 -0.25 22.74
N ARG A 390 -19.28 -0.59 23.92
CA ARG A 390 -19.95 -0.40 25.21
C ARG A 390 -19.42 0.81 26.00
N ILE A 391 -18.21 1.24 25.64
CA ILE A 391 -17.48 2.33 26.29
C ILE A 391 -17.15 3.37 25.22
N LEU A 392 -17.60 4.60 25.44
CA LEU A 392 -17.33 5.76 24.60
C LEU A 392 -16.26 6.61 25.27
N LEU A 393 -15.16 6.83 24.56
CA LEU A 393 -14.06 7.67 25.02
C LEU A 393 -13.98 8.88 24.10
N LEU A 394 -14.25 10.09 24.60
CA LEU A 394 -14.32 11.27 23.76
C LEU A 394 -13.25 12.28 24.18
N ASP A 395 -12.23 12.46 23.35
CA ASP A 395 -11.17 13.45 23.56
C ASP A 395 -11.46 14.71 22.75
N GLU A 396 -11.85 15.79 23.44
CA GLU A 396 -12.22 17.08 22.86
C GLU A 396 -13.23 16.96 21.69
N PRO A 397 -14.36 16.26 21.86
CA PRO A 397 -15.25 15.86 20.75
C PRO A 397 -15.89 17.02 19.98
N PHE A 398 -15.89 18.24 20.55
CA PHE A 398 -16.59 19.41 20.00
C PHE A 398 -15.65 20.50 19.47
N THR A 399 -14.33 20.22 19.44
CA THR A 399 -13.34 21.20 19.00
C THR A 399 -13.51 21.61 17.54
N GLY A 400 -13.37 22.91 17.27
CA GLY A 400 -13.48 23.47 15.91
C GLY A 400 -14.90 23.54 15.36
N MET A 401 -15.93 23.39 16.21
CA MET A 401 -17.33 23.58 15.84
C MET A 401 -17.84 24.96 16.31
N ASP A 402 -18.69 25.58 15.50
CA ASP A 402 -19.49 26.73 15.94
C ASP A 402 -20.55 26.30 16.97
N VAL A 403 -21.15 27.28 17.64
CA VAL A 403 -22.10 27.05 18.74
C VAL A 403 -23.30 26.19 18.29
N GLN A 404 -23.88 26.45 17.12
CA GLN A 404 -25.06 25.74 16.65
C GLN A 404 -24.71 24.29 16.28
N THR A 405 -23.59 24.09 15.59
CA THR A 405 -23.10 22.74 15.25
C THR A 405 -22.75 21.94 16.50
N ARG A 406 -22.19 22.59 17.52
CA ARG A 406 -21.84 21.96 18.81
C ARG A 406 -23.08 21.48 19.56
N GLU A 407 -24.15 22.26 19.62
CA GLU A 407 -25.40 21.80 20.27
C GLU A 407 -26.00 20.59 19.55
N ARG A 408 -26.05 20.62 18.21
CA ARG A 408 -26.49 19.45 17.42
C ARG A 408 -25.60 18.22 17.68
N ALA A 409 -24.30 18.41 17.83
CA ALA A 409 -23.37 17.32 18.15
C ALA A 409 -23.59 16.76 19.56
N ARG A 410 -23.87 17.62 20.55
CA ARG A 410 -24.24 17.21 21.93
C ARG A 410 -25.53 16.40 21.94
N GLU A 411 -26.58 16.88 21.28
CA GLU A 411 -27.85 16.15 21.12
C GLU A 411 -27.65 14.79 20.46
N TYR A 412 -26.78 14.73 19.43
CA TYR A 412 -26.45 13.48 18.76
C TYR A 412 -25.71 12.49 19.68
N VAL A 413 -24.77 12.97 20.51
CA VAL A 413 -24.10 12.14 21.54
C VAL A 413 -25.12 11.55 22.50
N GLU A 414 -26.01 12.37 23.08
CA GLU A 414 -27.02 11.90 24.03
C GLU A 414 -27.97 10.88 23.40
N LYS A 415 -28.49 11.20 22.21
CA LYS A 415 -29.37 10.30 21.44
C LYS A 415 -28.71 8.96 21.12
N ARG A 416 -27.42 8.97 20.78
CA ARG A 416 -26.69 7.76 20.34
C ARG A 416 -25.99 7.02 21.47
N ARG A 417 -25.84 7.61 22.65
CA ARG A 417 -25.16 6.99 23.79
C ARG A 417 -25.79 5.66 24.19
N LYS A 418 -27.13 5.54 24.19
CA LYS A 418 -27.87 4.28 24.43
C LYS A 418 -27.41 3.52 25.68
N GLY A 419 -27.15 4.23 26.79
CA GLY A 419 -26.72 3.63 28.06
C GLY A 419 -25.25 3.17 28.10
N ARG A 420 -24.43 3.50 27.10
CA ARG A 420 -22.97 3.25 27.13
C ARG A 420 -22.30 4.09 28.21
N LEU A 421 -21.26 3.51 28.82
CA LEU A 421 -20.33 4.25 29.67
C LEU A 421 -19.64 5.32 28.82
N LEU A 422 -19.69 6.58 29.24
CA LEU A 422 -19.08 7.71 28.56
C LEU A 422 -17.98 8.30 29.43
N VAL A 423 -16.76 8.37 28.91
CA VAL A 423 -15.66 9.15 29.49
C VAL A 423 -15.31 10.25 28.51
N MET A 424 -15.49 11.50 28.90
CA MET A 424 -15.25 12.67 28.05
C MET A 424 -14.15 13.53 28.66
N ALA A 425 -13.10 13.81 27.89
CA ALA A 425 -12.12 14.83 28.19
C ALA A 425 -12.50 16.10 27.43
N THR A 426 -12.72 17.20 28.14
CA THR A 426 -12.95 18.50 27.51
C THR A 426 -12.45 19.67 28.36
N HIS A 427 -12.00 20.71 27.68
CA HIS A 427 -11.63 22.00 28.23
C HIS A 427 -12.76 23.05 28.19
N MET A 428 -13.87 22.75 27.51
CA MET A 428 -14.92 23.72 27.24
C MET A 428 -16.15 23.47 28.12
N TYR A 429 -16.51 24.50 28.90
CA TYR A 429 -17.69 24.56 29.75
C TYR A 429 -19.00 24.55 28.95
#